data_AF-A0A1G9NZ01-F1
#
_entry.id   AF-A0A1G9NZ01-F1
#
_cell.length_a   1.000
_cell.length_b   1.000
_cell.length_c   1.000
_cell.angle_alpha   90.00
_cell.angle_beta   90.00
_cell.angle_gamma   90.00
#
_symmetry.space_group_name_H-M   'P 1'
#
loop_
_entity.id
_entity.type
_entity.pdbx_description
1 polymer ?
#
loop_
_entity_poly.entity_id
_entity_poly.type
_entity_poly.pdbx_seq_one_letter_code
_entity_poly.pdbx_strand_id
1 'polypeptide(L)' 'MNHDIPDELAALPISVVKDLTSLSARQIRYYEKHGLIKPARNAANRRVYTMKDINRLKEVKKLIDKGINIAGIKAMLKS' A
#
# COMPACT_ATOMS: atom_id res chain seq x y z
N MET A 1 -1.03 -7.10 23.12
CA MET A 1 -2.35 -7.71 22.94
C MET A 1 -2.78 -7.44 21.51
N ASN A 2 -3.10 -8.53 20.81
CA ASN A 2 -3.86 -8.70 19.56
C ASN A 2 -3.61 -7.72 18.41
N HIS A 3 -2.90 -8.21 17.38
CA HIS A 3 -2.98 -7.63 16.04
C HIS A 3 -4.32 -8.05 15.44
N ASP A 4 -5.39 -7.36 15.82
CA ASP A 4 -6.72 -7.53 15.24
C ASP A 4 -6.73 -6.94 13.83
N ILE A 5 -6.11 -7.65 12.90
CA ILE A 5 -6.52 -7.56 11.50
C ILE A 5 -7.82 -8.38 11.48
N PRO A 6 -8.99 -7.76 11.24
CA PRO A 6 -10.24 -8.51 11.17
C PRO A 6 -10.08 -9.65 10.16
N ASP A 7 -10.55 -10.85 10.48
CA ASP A 7 -10.44 -12.04 9.61
C ASP A 7 -11.02 -11.79 8.20
N GLU A 8 -11.95 -10.85 8.08
CA GLU A 8 -12.59 -10.42 6.82
C GLU A 8 -11.74 -9.46 5.96
N LEU A 9 -10.69 -8.85 6.52
CA LEU A 9 -9.76 -8.00 5.76
C LEU A 9 -8.67 -8.87 5.16
N ALA A 10 -8.76 -9.13 3.85
CA ALA A 10 -7.74 -9.83 3.08
C ALA A 10 -6.33 -9.34 3.44
N ALA A 11 -5.56 -10.14 4.20
CA ALA A 11 -4.26 -9.79 4.72
C ALA A 11 -3.17 -10.37 3.81
N LEU A 12 -2.83 -9.66 2.73
CA LEU A 12 -1.95 -10.18 1.69
C LEU A 12 -0.47 -9.85 1.97
N PRO A 13 0.47 -10.78 1.75
CA PRO A 13 1.90 -10.49 1.89
C PRO A 13 2.41 -9.63 0.72
N ILE A 14 3.54 -8.96 0.93
CA ILE A 14 4.13 -8.07 -0.07
C ILE A 14 4.43 -8.76 -1.42
N SER A 15 4.67 -10.08 -1.43
CA SER A 15 4.87 -10.86 -2.67
C SER A 15 3.64 -10.78 -3.58
N VAL A 16 2.46 -11.11 -3.05
CA VAL A 16 1.19 -11.04 -3.78
C VAL A 16 0.89 -9.61 -4.22
N VAL A 17 1.18 -8.63 -3.37
CA VAL A 17 0.95 -7.21 -3.70
C VAL A 17 1.81 -6.75 -4.87
N LYS A 18 3.07 -7.20 -4.97
CA LYS A 18 3.92 -6.90 -6.13
C LYS A 18 3.27 -7.40 -7.42
N ASP A 19 2.78 -8.62 -7.41
CA ASP A 19 2.19 -9.25 -8.60
C ASP A 19 0.90 -8.53 -9.01
N LEU A 20 0.05 -8.18 -8.03
CA LEU A 20 -1.22 -7.49 -8.27
C LEU A 20 -1.06 -6.03 -8.69
N THR A 21 0.04 -5.36 -8.36
CA THR A 21 0.25 -3.92 -8.63
C THR A 21 1.30 -3.66 -9.70
N SER A 22 2.09 -4.67 -10.06
CA SER A 22 3.31 -4.55 -10.87
C SER A 22 4.30 -3.53 -10.29
N LEU A 23 4.32 -3.35 -8.97
CA LEU A 23 5.29 -2.52 -8.26
C LEU A 23 6.37 -3.39 -7.63
N SER A 24 7.58 -2.86 -7.57
CA SER A 24 8.63 -3.46 -6.76
C SER A 24 8.34 -3.28 -5.26
N ALA A 25 8.88 -4.18 -4.44
CA ALA A 25 8.80 -4.05 -2.99
C ALA A 25 9.42 -2.74 -2.47
N ARG A 26 10.43 -2.21 -3.19
CA ARG A 26 11.05 -0.91 -2.90
C ARG A 26 10.07 0.23 -3.11
N GLN A 27 9.34 0.25 -4.23
CA GLN A 27 8.32 1.27 -4.51
C GLN A 27 7.20 1.23 -3.48
N ILE A 28 6.68 0.04 -3.15
CA ILE A 28 5.62 -0.12 -2.14
C ILE A 28 6.07 0.47 -0.79
N ARG A 29 7.27 0.11 -0.31
CA ARG A 29 7.83 0.65 0.93
C ARG A 29 8.11 2.15 0.85
N TYR A 30 8.50 2.65 -0.32
CA TYR A 30 8.70 4.08 -0.54
C TYR A 30 7.37 4.84 -0.40
N TYR A 31 6.30 4.34 -1.03
CA TYR A 31 4.97 4.94 -0.92
C TYR A 31 4.42 4.86 0.51
N GLU A 32 4.65 3.76 1.24
CA GLU A 32 4.38 3.64 2.67
C GLU A 32 5.17 4.66 3.51
N LYS A 33 6.49 4.82 3.28
CA LYS A 33 7.33 5.80 3.99
C LYS A 33 6.80 7.21 3.80
N HIS A 34 6.25 7.50 2.62
CA HIS A 34 5.58 8.77 2.36
C HIS A 34 4.12 8.79 2.86
N GLY A 35 3.57 7.72 3.43
CA GLY A 35 2.23 7.71 4.01
C GLY A 35 1.09 7.70 2.98
N LEU A 36 1.36 7.23 1.75
CA LEU A 36 0.33 7.03 0.72
C LEU A 36 -0.54 5.79 1.01
N ILE A 37 0.02 4.85 1.76
CA ILE A 37 -0.65 3.68 2.36
C ILE A 37 -0.18 3.50 3.79
N LYS A 38 -0.94 2.74 4.59
CA LYS A 38 -0.61 2.39 5.97
C LYS A 38 -0.94 0.91 6.21
N PRO A 39 -0.13 -0.02 5.66
CA PRO A 39 -0.38 -1.44 5.82
C PRO A 39 -0.29 -1.84 7.29
N ALA A 40 -1.16 -2.76 7.70
CA ALA A 40 -1.10 -3.35 9.03
C ALA A 40 0.12 -4.27 9.15
N ARG A 41 0.41 -4.67 10.39
CA ARG A 41 1.40 -5.71 10.67
C ARG A 41 0.70 -6.91 11.29
N ASN A 42 1.21 -8.11 11.02
CA ASN A 42 0.72 -9.32 11.68
C ASN A 42 1.52 -9.61 12.96
N ALA A 43 1.16 -10.68 13.68
CA ALA A 43 1.84 -11.11 14.90
C ALA A 43 3.35 -11.36 14.72
N ALA A 44 3.80 -11.75 13.53
CA ALA A 44 5.21 -11.93 13.18
C ALA A 44 5.90 -10.61 12.74
N ASN A 45 5.27 -9.46 13.00
CA ASN A 45 5.73 -8.12 12.64
C ASN A 45 5.96 -7.92 11.12
N ARG A 46 5.31 -8.73 10.26
CA ARG A 46 5.37 -8.59 8.80
C ARG A 46 4.23 -7.70 8.32
N ARG A 47 4.52 -6.89 7.29
CA ARG A 47 3.49 -6.07 6.63
C ARG A 47 2.49 -6.96 5.93
N VAL A 48 1.22 -6.68 6.15
CA VAL A 48 0.10 -7.27 5.42
C VAL A 48 -0.74 -6.15 4.84
N TYR A 49 -1.26 -6.39 3.64
CA TYR A 49 -1.90 -5.37 2.83
C TYR A 49 -3.32 -5.79 2.52
N THR A 50 -4.23 -4.84 2.67
CA THR A 50 -5.65 -5.01 2.37
C THR A 50 -5.91 -4.82 0.88
N MET A 51 -7.08 -5.22 0.40
CA MET A 51 -7.51 -4.86 -0.97
C MET A 51 -7.59 -3.33 -1.17
N LYS A 52 -7.90 -2.57 -0.11
CA LYS A 52 -7.87 -1.10 -0.15
C LYS A 52 -6.45 -0.57 -0.38
N ASP A 53 -5.44 -1.14 0.28
CA ASP A 53 -4.03 -0.79 0.04
C ASP A 53 -3.61 -1.10 -1.40
N ILE A 54 -4.05 -2.24 -1.95
CA ILE A 54 -3.74 -2.62 -3.34
C ILE A 54 -4.36 -1.65 -4.34
N ASN A 55 -5.64 -1.31 -4.18
CA ASN A 55 -6.32 -0.34 -5.04
C ASN A 55 -5.64 1.03 -4.98
N ARG A 56 -5.24 1.43 -3.78
CA ARG A 56 -4.48 2.66 -3.55
C ARG A 56 -3.11 2.64 -4.23
N LEU A 57 -2.37 1.54 -4.14
CA LEU A 57 -1.08 1.39 -4.82
C LEU A 57 -1.22 1.46 -6.35
N LYS A 58 -2.28 0.86 -6.91
CA LYS A 58 -2.60 0.97 -8.35
C LYS A 58 -2.90 2.41 -8.75
N GLU A 59 -3.63 3.15 -7.93
CA GLU A 59 -3.91 4.58 -8.15
C GLU A 59 -2.63 5.43 -8.10
N VAL A 60 -1.81 5.25 -7.06
CA VAL A 60 -0.51 5.93 -6.94
C VAL A 60 0.36 5.65 -8.15
N LYS A 61 0.45 4.39 -8.60
CA LYS A 61 1.20 4.03 -9.81
C LYS A 61 0.70 4.83 -11.03
N LYS A 62 -0.61 4.84 -11.28
CA LYS A 62 -1.21 5.59 -12.39
C LYS A 62 -0.89 7.09 -12.35
N LEU A 63 -0.83 7.69 -11.15
CA LEU A 63 -0.51 9.12 -11.00
C LEU A 63 0.99 9.39 -11.22
N ILE A 64 1.87 8.51 -10.75
CA ILE A 64 3.31 8.57 -11.03
C ILE A 64 3.56 8.44 -12.54
N ASP A 65 2.88 7.50 -13.21
CA ASP A 65 2.99 7.29 -14.67
C ASP A 65 2.53 8.53 -15.46
N LYS A 66 1.67 9.37 -14.88
CA LYS A 66 1.26 10.69 -15.43
C LYS A 66 2.23 11.83 -15.11
N GLY A 67 3.36 11.55 -14.45
CA GLY A 67 4.36 12.54 -14.07
C GLY A 67 4.04 13.32 -12.78
N ILE A 68 3.02 12.91 -12.01
CA ILE A 68 2.66 13.58 -10.76
C ILE A 68 3.60 13.11 -9.66
N ASN A 69 4.25 14.05 -8.96
CA ASN A 69 5.15 13.73 -7.86
C ASN A 69 4.39 13.30 -6.58
N ILE A 70 5.13 12.77 -5.60
CA ILE A 70 4.57 12.27 -4.33
C ILE A 70 3.78 13.35 -3.57
N ALA A 71 4.22 14.61 -3.59
CA ALA A 71 3.53 15.70 -2.89
C ALA A 71 2.16 15.99 -3.53
N GLY A 72 2.11 16.06 -4.86
CA GLY A 72 0.87 16.20 -5.62
C GLY A 72 -0.08 15.04 -5.39
N ILE A 73 0.43 13.80 -5.44
CA ILE A 73 -0.34 12.59 -5.15
C ILE A 73 -0.93 12.67 -3.73
N LYS A 74 -0.16 13.03 -2.71
CA LYS A 74 -0.70 13.18 -1.34
C LYS A 74 -1.84 14.19 -1.25
N ALA A 75 -1.70 15.33 -1.94
CA ALA A 75 -2.72 16.38 -1.92
C ALA A 75 -4.02 15.89 -2.54
N MET A 76 -3.95 15.23 -3.70
CA MET A 76 -5.12 14.68 -4.38
C MET A 76 -5.88 13.67 -3.52
N LEU A 77 -5.15 12.88 -2.75
CA LEU A 77 -5.71 11.73 -2.08
C LEU A 77 -6.12 11.93 -0.61
N LYS A 78 -5.94 13.14 -0.08
CA LYS A 78 -6.48 13.58 1.21
C LYS A 78 -7.89 14.18 1.08
N SER A 79 -8.40 14.29 -0.14
CA SER A 79 -9.73 14.79 -0.49
C SER A 79 -10.83 13.77 -0.22
#